data_AF-A0A0B1S8I3-F1
#
_entry.id   AF-A0A0B1S8I3-F1
#
_cell.length_a   1.000
_cell.length_b   1.000
_cell.length_c   1.000
_cell.angle_alpha   90.00
_cell.angle_beta   90.00
_cell.angle_gamma   90.00
#
_symmetry.space_group_name_H-M   'P 1'
#
loop_
_entity.id
_entity.type
_entity.pdbx_description
1 polymer ?
#
loop_
_entity_poly.entity_id
_entity_poly.type
_entity_poly.pdbx_seq_one_letter_code
_entity_poly.pdbx_strand_id
1 'polypeptide(L)' 'MVVEILHPGRATPPKTEIKEKIAKMYKTTSDLVIPFGFHSAIGGGKTIGFALNLRHLGLR' A
#
# COMPACT_ATOMS: atom_id res chain seq x y z
N MET A 1 5.54 5.91 4.78
CA MET A 1 6.10 5.98 3.41
C MET A 1 5.00 6.38 2.43
N VAL A 2 5.33 7.15 1.39
CA VAL A 2 4.43 7.42 0.26
C VAL A 2 4.42 6.19 -0.65
N VAL A 3 3.26 5.85 -1.20
CA VAL A 3 3.08 4.71 -2.10
C VAL A 3 2.37 5.18 -3.36
N GLU A 4 2.98 4.92 -4.51
CA GLU A 4 2.34 5.05 -5.82
C GLU A 4 2.05 3.66 -6.37
N ILE A 5 0.81 3.43 -6.79
CA ILE A 5 0.31 2.15 -7.27
C ILE A 5 -0.14 2.34 -8.70
N LEU A 6 0.56 1.67 -9.63
CA LEU A 6 0.19 1.62 -11.03
C LEU A 6 -0.66 0.36 -11.29
N HIS A 7 -1.86 0.56 -11.81
CA HIS A 7 -2.82 -0.51 -12.10
C HIS A 7 -3.58 -0.24 -13.41
N PRO A 8 -2.86 -0.15 -14.55
CA PRO A 8 -3.45 0.21 -15.85
C PRO A 8 -4.54 -0.78 -16.26
N GLY A 9 -5.67 -0.25 -16.74
CA GLY A 9 -6.79 -1.07 -17.21
C GLY A 9 -7.49 -1.90 -16.13
N ARG A 10 -7.21 -1.65 -14.84
CA ARG A 10 -7.83 -2.34 -13.71
C ARG A 10 -8.36 -1.35 -12.68
N ALA A 11 -9.37 -1.80 -11.94
CA ALA A 11 -9.87 -1.09 -10.78
C ALA A 11 -8.76 -0.93 -9.72
N THR A 12 -8.96 0.01 -8.79
CA THR A 12 -8.06 0.23 -7.67
C THR A 12 -7.88 -1.06 -6.87
N PRO A 13 -6.63 -1.53 -6.66
CA PRO A 13 -6.39 -2.75 -5.90
C PRO A 13 -6.90 -2.65 -4.46
N PRO A 14 -7.41 -3.73 -3.87
CA PRO A 14 -7.84 -3.75 -2.48
C PRO A 14 -6.65 -3.56 -1.54
N LYS A 15 -6.92 -3.04 -0.33
CA LYS A 15 -5.88 -2.79 0.69
C LYS A 15 -5.10 -4.05 1.06
N THR A 16 -5.70 -5.24 1.00
CA THR A 16 -5.05 -6.53 1.29
C THR A 16 -3.90 -6.80 0.33
N GLU A 17 -4.12 -6.67 -0.97
CA GLU A 17 -3.08 -6.86 -1.99
C GLU A 17 -1.96 -5.82 -1.84
N ILE A 18 -2.30 -4.57 -1.57
CA ILE A 18 -1.33 -3.50 -1.33
C ILE A 18 -0.46 -3.83 -0.10
N LYS A 19 -1.10 -4.28 0.99
CA LYS A 19 -0.46 -4.68 2.24
C LYS A 19 0.56 -5.80 2.00
N GLU A 20 0.17 -6.84 1.27
CA GLU A 20 1.02 -8.00 0.94
C GLU A 20 2.21 -7.63 0.06
N LYS A 21 1.99 -6.83 -0.99
CA LYS A 21 3.08 -6.37 -1.87
C LYS A 21 4.12 -5.54 -1.10
N ILE A 22 3.68 -4.61 -0.26
CA ILE A 22 4.58 -3.81 0.57
C ILE A 22 5.33 -4.70 1.56
N ALA A 23 4.64 -5.63 2.22
CA ALA A 23 5.25 -6.56 3.17
C ALA A 23 6.37 -7.38 2.52
N LYS A 24 6.14 -7.89 1.31
CA LYS A 24 7.15 -8.62 0.52
C LYS A 24 8.35 -7.73 0.16
N MET A 25 8.12 -6.50 -0.30
CA MET A 25 9.21 -5.57 -0.67
C MET A 25 10.13 -5.25 0.52
N TYR A 26 9.54 -5.02 1.70
CA TYR A 26 10.28 -4.65 2.91
C TYR A 26 10.64 -5.84 3.81
N LYS A 27 10.47 -7.08 3.32
CA LYS A 27 10.76 -8.33 4.06
C LYS A 27 10.17 -8.31 5.47
N THR A 28 8.88 -7.96 5.56
CA THR A 28 8.12 -7.92 6.82
C THR A 28 6.82 -8.72 6.66
N THR A 29 6.04 -8.84 7.73
CA THR A 29 4.71 -9.46 7.67
C THR A 29 3.66 -8.42 7.29
N SER A 30 2.62 -8.85 6.59
CA SER A 30 1.54 -7.96 6.14
C SER A 30 0.82 -7.32 7.33
N ASP A 31 0.73 -7.98 8.48
CA ASP A 31 0.10 -7.44 9.69
C ASP A 31 0.75 -6.16 10.21
N LEU A 32 2.06 -5.97 9.93
CA LEU A 32 2.81 -4.77 10.33
C LEU A 32 2.71 -3.62 9.32
N VAL A 33 1.96 -3.78 8.23
CA VAL A 33 1.77 -2.76 7.21
C VAL A 33 0.37 -2.15 7.33
N ILE A 34 0.26 -0.85 7.58
CA ILE A 34 -1.04 -0.16 7.61
C ILE A 34 -1.16 0.77 6.41
N PRO A 35 -1.91 0.39 5.36
CA PRO A 35 -2.12 1.23 4.17
C PRO A 35 -3.34 2.17 4.35
N PHE A 36 -3.18 3.47 4.08
CA PHE A 36 -4.19 4.50 4.34
C PHE A 36 -4.06 5.73 3.41
N GLY A 37 -5.09 6.59 3.40
CA GLY A 37 -5.06 7.86 2.67
C GLY A 37 -4.91 7.72 1.16
N PHE A 38 -5.54 6.71 0.55
CA PHE A 38 -5.46 6.51 -0.90
C PHE A 38 -6.39 7.44 -1.66
N HIS A 39 -5.87 7.99 -2.75
CA HIS A 39 -6.59 8.75 -3.74
C HIS A 39 -6.26 8.20 -5.13
N SER A 40 -7.29 7.80 -5.87
CA SER A 40 -7.16 7.30 -7.25
C SER A 40 -7.34 8.43 -8.23
N ALA A 41 -6.53 8.44 -9.30
CA ALA A 41 -6.69 9.40 -10.38
C ALA A 41 -8.05 9.22 -11.09
N ILE A 42 -8.61 10.33 -11.58
CA ILE A 42 -9.82 10.31 -12.40
C ILE A 42 -9.52 9.54 -13.69
N GLY A 43 -10.37 8.56 -14.02
CA GLY A 43 -10.14 7.60 -15.12
C GLY A 43 -9.40 6.31 -14.70
N GLY A 44 -8.94 6.21 -13.44
CA GLY A 44 -8.29 5.01 -12.91
C GLY A 44 -6.82 4.87 -13.34
N GLY A 45 -6.28 3.65 -13.26
CA GLY A 45 -4.91 3.33 -13.71
C GLY A 45 -3.78 3.70 -12.75
N LYS A 46 -4.01 4.66 -11.85
CA LYS A 46 -3.03 5.11 -10.86
C LYS A 46 -3.70 5.52 -9.55
N THR A 47 -3.09 5.13 -8.45
CA THR A 47 -3.50 5.51 -7.09
C THR A 47 -2.28 5.90 -6.27
N ILE A 48 -2.38 7.01 -5.52
CA ILE A 48 -1.35 7.48 -4.60
C ILE A 48 -1.90 7.36 -3.18
N GLY A 49 -1.06 7.03 -2.20
CA GLY A 49 -1.42 7.06 -0.79
C GLY A 49 -0.23 6.88 0.13
N PHE A 50 -0.50 6.40 1.34
CA PHE A 50 0.49 6.22 2.38
C PHE A 50 0.44 4.80 2.96
N ALA A 51 1.58 4.38 3.51
CA ALA A 51 1.65 3.17 4.33
C ALA A 51 2.56 3.41 5.55
N LEU A 52 2.14 2.90 6.71
CA LEU A 52 3.01 2.75 7.88
C LEU A 52 3.56 1.33 7.92
N ASN A 53 4.85 1.19 8.22
CA ASN A 53 5.47 -0.09 8.55
C ASN A 53 5.82 -0.06 10.05
N LEU A 54 5.04 -0.78 10.84
CA LEU A 54 5.12 -0.78 12.30
C LEU A 54 6.44 -1.36 12.83
N ARG A 55 7.16 -2.16 12.04
CA ARG A 55 8.44 -2.76 12.44
C ARG A 55 9.46 -1.71 12.91
N HIS A 56 9.45 -0.52 12.32
CA HIS A 56 10.43 0.53 12.63
C HIS A 56 9.95 1.45 13.77
N LEU A 57 8.70 1.30 14.24
CA LEU A 57 8.14 2.10 15.33
C LEU A 57 8.36 1.45 16.71
N GLY A 58 9.03 0.30 16.78
CA GLY A 58 9.25 -0.41 18.06
C GLY A 58 7.98 -1.02 18.66
N LEU A 59 6.85 -0.94 17.94
CA LEU A 59 5.57 -1.50 18.33
C LEU A 59 5.50 -2.95 17.83
N ARG A 60 5.57 -3.91 18.75
CA ARG A 60 5.23 -5.32 18.55
C ARG A 60 4.20 -5.72 19.58
#